data_AF-A0A7C1S245-F1
#
_entry.id   AF-A0A7C1S245-F1
#
_cell.length_a   1.000
_cell.length_b   1.000
_cell.length_c   1.000
_cell.angle_alpha   90.00
_cell.angle_beta   90.00
_cell.angle_gamma   90.00
#
_symmetry.space_group_name_H-M   'P 1'
#
loop_
_entity.id
_entity.type
_entity.pdbx_description
1 polymer ?
#
loop_
_entity_poly.entity_id
_entity_poly.type
_entity_poly.pdbx_seq_one_letter_code
_entity_poly.pdbx_strand_id
1 'polypeptide(L)'
;MDYQELFDDFIQKYNKSETSPSEAGEILVRIAGLFPNYNEAMIKAERAYALVCRDEVLKTDEISGKAISSVKAETLANASVEATAFKKARGHVANIEMLIGSLKFLQKSLEVEYVNSSL
;
A
#
# COMPACT_ATOMS: atom_id res chain seq x y z
N MET A 1 12.36 9.63 -3.69
CA MET A 1 12.30 9.28 -2.27
C MET A 1 10.97 8.60 -2.04
N ASP A 2 11.02 7.33 -1.64
CA ASP A 2 9.84 6.50 -1.39
C ASP A 2 9.19 6.86 -0.03
N TYR A 3 7.93 6.49 0.17
CA TYR A 3 7.24 6.71 1.45
C TYR A 3 7.89 5.93 2.60
N GLN A 4 8.56 4.80 2.31
CA GLN A 4 9.30 4.03 3.30
C GLN A 4 10.54 4.78 3.79
N GLU A 5 11.33 5.33 2.86
CA GLU A 5 12.51 6.14 3.19
C GLU A 5 12.13 7.37 4.03
N LEU A 6 11.05 8.06 3.65
CA LEU A 6 10.50 9.18 4.41
C LEU A 6 10.15 8.81 5.86
N PHE A 7 9.54 7.65 6.05
CA PHE A 7 9.15 7.17 7.36
C PHE A 7 10.36 6.70 8.18
N ASP A 8 11.27 5.95 7.58
CA ASP A 8 12.47 5.43 8.25
C ASP A 8 13.38 6.58 8.71
N ASP A 9 13.58 7.59 7.88
CA ASP A 9 14.33 8.80 8.24
C ASP A 9 13.68 9.53 9.44
N PHE A 10 12.36 9.64 9.44
CA PHE A 10 11.62 10.23 10.56
C PHE A 10 11.79 9.42 11.85
N ILE A 11 11.62 8.10 11.79
CA ILE A 11 11.76 7.21 12.95
C ILE A 11 13.17 7.25 13.51
N GLN A 12 14.21 7.34 12.67
CA GLN A 12 15.58 7.49 13.13
C GLN A 12 15.80 8.77 13.93
N LYS A 13 15.21 9.89 13.50
CA LYS A 13 15.27 11.16 14.26
C LYS A 13 14.44 11.08 15.54
N TYR A 14 13.24 10.49 15.47
CA TYR A 14 12.35 10.33 16.62
C TYR A 14 13.03 9.54 17.74
N ASN A 15 13.71 8.44 17.40
CA ASN A 15 14.46 7.62 18.36
C ASN A 15 15.63 8.34 19.02
N LYS A 16 16.11 9.44 18.43
CA LYS A 16 17.15 10.32 19.00
C LYS A 16 16.55 11.52 19.75
N SER A 17 15.23 11.60 19.85
CA SER A 17 14.50 12.77 20.37
C SER A 17 14.81 14.07 19.60
N GLU A 18 15.16 13.95 18.32
CA GLU A 18 15.50 15.07 17.42
C GLU A 18 14.30 15.50 16.57
N THR A 19 13.07 15.25 17.04
CA THR A 19 11.85 15.55 16.27
C THR A 19 10.84 16.38 17.04
N SER A 20 10.11 17.25 16.33
CA SER A 20 8.98 18.00 16.87
C SER A 20 7.63 17.46 16.37
N PRO A 21 6.50 17.82 17.04
CA PRO A 21 5.17 17.47 16.54
C PRO A 21 4.90 17.98 15.12
N SER A 22 5.41 19.16 14.76
CA SER A 22 5.21 19.74 13.43
C SER A 22 5.91 18.94 12.33
N GLU A 23 7.08 18.36 12.61
CA GLU A 23 7.78 17.49 11.67
C GLU A 23 7.03 16.18 11.42
N ALA A 24 6.41 15.59 12.45
CA ALA A 24 5.54 14.44 12.28
C ALA A 24 4.36 14.75 11.34
N GLY A 25 3.76 15.94 11.50
CA GLY A 25 2.72 16.46 10.61
C GLY A 25 3.20 16.68 9.17
N GLU A 26 4.41 17.22 8.98
CA GLU A 26 5.00 17.41 7.65
C GLU A 26 5.21 16.07 6.93
N ILE A 27 5.80 15.08 7.61
CA ILE A 27 6.03 13.75 7.04
C ILE A 27 4.70 13.07 6.71
N LEU A 28 3.69 13.21 7.57
CA LEU A 28 2.34 12.71 7.31
C LEU A 28 1.76 13.31 6.03
N VAL A 29 1.87 14.61 5.82
CA VAL A 29 1.37 15.26 4.59
C VAL A 29 2.11 14.74 3.36
N ARG A 30 3.42 14.56 3.45
CA ARG A 30 4.24 14.06 2.34
C ARG A 30 3.88 12.61 1.98
N ILE A 31 3.74 11.72 2.96
CA ILE A 31 3.31 10.33 2.74
C ILE A 31 1.88 10.27 2.20
N ALA A 32 0.96 11.05 2.77
CA ALA A 32 -0.42 11.14 2.28
C ALA A 32 -0.49 11.67 0.84
N GLY A 33 0.39 12.61 0.47
CA GLY A 33 0.50 13.14 -0.88
C GLY A 33 0.92 12.11 -1.93
N LEU A 34 1.55 11.00 -1.52
CA LEU A 34 1.92 9.91 -2.42
C LEU A 34 0.77 8.93 -2.66
N PHE A 35 -0.21 8.85 -1.76
CA PHE A 35 -1.33 7.91 -1.83
C PHE A 35 -2.08 7.90 -3.18
N PRO A 36 -2.45 9.06 -3.78
CA PRO A 36 -3.19 9.06 -5.04
C PRO A 36 -2.47 8.33 -6.17
N ASN A 37 -1.15 8.45 -6.25
CA ASN A 37 -0.34 7.82 -7.31
C ASN A 37 -0.33 6.29 -7.17
N TYR A 38 -0.14 5.78 -5.95
CA TYR A 38 -0.17 4.33 -5.70
C TYR A 38 -1.58 3.76 -5.82
N ASN A 39 -2.61 4.52 -5.42
CA ASN A 39 -3.99 4.12 -5.59
C ASN A 39 -4.40 4.07 -7.07
N GLU A 40 -3.99 5.05 -7.89
CA GLU A 40 -4.22 5.02 -9.33
C GLU A 40 -3.51 3.82 -9.98
N ALA A 41 -2.26 3.55 -9.59
CA ALA A 41 -1.51 2.38 -10.06
C ALA A 41 -2.21 1.06 -9.68
N MET A 42 -2.75 0.98 -8.46
CA MET A 42 -3.53 -0.18 -8.00
C MET A 42 -4.78 -0.38 -8.85
N ILE A 43 -5.56 0.66 -9.10
CA ILE A 43 -6.79 0.59 -9.92
C ILE A 43 -6.47 0.11 -11.34
N LYS A 44 -5.40 0.62 -11.95
CA LYS A 44 -4.97 0.19 -13.29
C LYS A 44 -4.56 -1.29 -13.31
N ALA A 45 -3.78 -1.72 -12.30
CA ALA A 45 -3.34 -3.10 -12.19
C ALA A 45 -4.50 -4.06 -11.87
N GLU A 46 -5.45 -3.64 -11.04
CA GLU A 46 -6.67 -4.39 -10.73
C GLU A 46 -7.49 -4.64 -12.00
N ARG A 47 -7.67 -3.61 -12.83
CA ARG A 47 -8.36 -3.75 -14.12
C ARG A 47 -7.65 -4.75 -15.03
N ALA A 48 -6.33 -4.66 -15.16
CA ALA A 48 -5.56 -5.60 -15.98
C ALA A 48 -5.71 -7.03 -15.47
N TYR A 49 -5.60 -7.23 -14.16
CA TYR A 49 -5.78 -8.54 -13.53
C TYR A 49 -7.21 -9.08 -13.71
N ALA A 50 -8.23 -8.24 -13.59
CA ALA A 50 -9.62 -8.63 -13.82
C ALA A 50 -9.88 -9.12 -15.26
N LEU A 51 -9.20 -8.53 -16.25
CA LEU A 51 -9.27 -9.00 -17.64
C LEU A 51 -8.63 -10.40 -17.79
N VAL A 52 -7.49 -10.65 -17.14
CA VAL A 52 -6.89 -11.99 -17.10
C VAL A 52 -7.83 -13.01 -16.46
N CYS A 53 -8.42 -12.68 -15.31
CA CYS A 53 -9.41 -13.55 -14.66
C CYS A 53 -10.57 -13.91 -15.58
N ARG A 54 -11.12 -12.91 -16.31
CA ARG A 54 -12.16 -13.14 -17.31
C ARG A 54 -11.68 -14.10 -18.40
N ASP A 55 -10.50 -13.87 -18.95
CA ASP A 55 -9.98 -14.63 -20.08
C ASP A 55 -9.68 -16.08 -19.69
N GLU A 56 -9.15 -16.34 -18.49
CA GLU A 56 -8.95 -17.71 -17.99
C GLU A 56 -10.27 -18.48 -17.78
N VAL A 57 -11.33 -17.81 -17.33
CA VAL A 57 -12.66 -18.44 -17.15
C VAL A 57 -13.30 -18.81 -18.49
N LEU A 58 -13.00 -18.07 -19.56
CA LEU A 58 -13.54 -18.31 -20.90
C LEU A 58 -12.81 -19.42 -21.67
N LYS A 59 -11.65 -19.88 -21.18
CA LYS A 59 -10.88 -20.94 -21.83
C LYS A 59 -11.49 -22.32 -21.59
N THR A 60 -11.17 -23.23 -22.51
CA THR A 60 -11.39 -24.67 -22.36
C THR A 60 -10.11 -25.36 -21.96
N ASP A 61 -10.23 -26.45 -21.21
CA ASP A 61 -9.13 -27.30 -20.82
C ASP A 61 -8.62 -28.08 -22.05
N GLU A 62 -7.32 -27.95 -22.36
CA GLU A 62 -6.72 -28.49 -23.58
C GLU A 62 -6.80 -30.02 -23.69
N ILE A 63 -6.89 -30.72 -22.56
CA ILE A 63 -6.90 -32.19 -22.49
C ILE A 63 -8.34 -32.72 -22.65
N SER A 64 -9.29 -32.09 -21.97
CA SER A 64 -10.68 -32.57 -21.91
C SER A 64 -11.64 -31.87 -22.89
N GLY A 65 -11.25 -30.72 -23.45
CA GLY A 65 -12.09 -29.87 -24.29
C GLY A 65 -13.25 -29.21 -23.54
N LYS A 66 -13.35 -29.39 -22.22
CA LYS A 66 -14.42 -28.85 -21.37
C LYS A 66 -14.07 -27.46 -20.88
N ALA A 67 -15.07 -26.68 -20.49
CA ALA A 67 -14.84 -25.39 -19.82
C ALA A 67 -13.96 -25.56 -18.58
N ILE A 68 -13.00 -24.66 -18.38
CA ILE A 68 -12.16 -24.64 -17.19
C ILE A 68 -13.03 -24.34 -15.96
N SER A 69 -12.79 -25.04 -14.84
CA SER A 69 -13.50 -24.76 -13.59
C SER A 69 -13.07 -23.39 -13.03
N SER A 70 -13.96 -22.70 -12.32
CA SER A 70 -13.67 -21.40 -11.70
C SER A 70 -12.40 -21.44 -10.83
N VAL A 71 -12.20 -22.51 -10.05
CA VAL A 71 -11.02 -22.69 -9.19
C VAL A 71 -9.73 -22.81 -9.99
N LYS A 72 -9.75 -23.54 -11.12
CA LYS A 72 -8.56 -23.68 -11.98
C LYS A 72 -8.27 -22.37 -12.71
N ALA A 73 -9.29 -21.68 -13.21
CA ALA A 73 -9.14 -20.37 -13.84
C ALA A 73 -8.56 -19.33 -12.87
N GLU A 74 -9.02 -19.30 -11.62
CA GLU A 74 -8.48 -18.42 -10.57
C GLU A 74 -7.01 -18.75 -10.26
N THR A 75 -6.64 -20.03 -10.23
CA THR A 75 -5.25 -20.45 -10.00
C THR A 75 -4.33 -19.96 -11.13
N LEU A 76 -4.76 -20.11 -12.38
CA LEU A 76 -4.03 -19.65 -13.56
C LEU A 76 -3.91 -18.14 -13.58
N ALA A 77 -5.01 -17.43 -13.33
CA ALA A 77 -5.01 -15.97 -13.26
C ALA A 77 -4.09 -15.47 -12.14
N ASN A 78 -4.09 -16.11 -10.97
CA ASN A 78 -3.22 -15.75 -9.84
C ASN A 78 -1.72 -15.91 -10.13
N ALA A 79 -1.35 -16.73 -11.12
CA ALA A 79 0.03 -16.92 -11.55
C ALA A 79 0.48 -15.89 -12.60
N SER A 80 -0.42 -15.01 -13.07
CA SER A 80 -0.12 -13.96 -14.04
C SER A 80 0.72 -12.83 -13.46
N VAL A 81 1.43 -12.11 -14.34
CA VAL A 81 2.21 -10.92 -13.96
C VAL A 81 1.31 -9.78 -13.51
N GLU A 82 0.11 -9.69 -14.05
CA GLU A 82 -0.93 -8.73 -13.67
C GLU A 82 -1.37 -8.95 -12.21
N ALA A 83 -1.53 -10.21 -11.79
CA ALA A 83 -1.83 -10.54 -10.39
C ALA A 83 -0.70 -10.06 -9.46
N THR A 84 0.56 -10.26 -9.85
CA THR A 84 1.72 -9.76 -9.09
C THR A 84 1.72 -8.23 -9.03
N ALA A 85 1.51 -7.55 -10.15
CA ALA A 85 1.47 -6.10 -10.21
C ALA A 85 0.35 -5.52 -9.32
N PHE A 86 -0.85 -6.10 -9.38
CA PHE A 86 -1.97 -5.71 -8.54
C PHE A 86 -1.67 -5.93 -7.05
N LYS A 87 -1.19 -7.12 -6.66
CA LYS A 87 -0.83 -7.43 -5.27
C LYS A 87 0.25 -6.49 -4.73
N LYS A 88 1.25 -6.15 -5.55
CA LYS A 88 2.30 -5.18 -5.20
C LYS A 88 1.72 -3.79 -4.98
N ALA A 89 0.93 -3.28 -5.93
CA ALA A 89 0.32 -1.95 -5.83
C ALA A 89 -0.62 -1.85 -4.61
N ARG A 90 -1.43 -2.88 -4.37
CA ARG A 90 -2.27 -3.00 -3.17
C ARG A 90 -1.45 -2.99 -1.88
N GLY A 91 -0.30 -3.66 -1.87
CA GLY A 91 0.64 -3.63 -0.76
C GLY A 91 1.12 -2.21 -0.46
N HIS A 92 1.48 -1.41 -1.47
CA HIS A 92 1.86 -0.02 -1.28
C HIS A 92 0.74 0.83 -0.68
N VAL A 93 -0.49 0.70 -1.20
CA VAL A 93 -1.67 1.41 -0.66
C VAL A 93 -1.87 1.09 0.83
N ALA A 94 -1.91 -0.20 1.18
CA ALA A 94 -2.11 -0.63 2.57
C ALA A 94 -0.99 -0.15 3.50
N ASN A 95 0.26 -0.17 3.02
CA ASN A 95 1.40 0.33 3.78
C ASN A 95 1.28 1.84 4.04
N ILE A 96 0.90 2.63 3.04
CA ILE A 96 0.72 4.08 3.20
C ILE A 96 -0.39 4.36 4.24
N GLU A 97 -1.51 3.65 4.18
CA GLU A 97 -2.60 3.80 5.17
C GLU A 97 -2.13 3.49 6.59
N MET A 98 -1.39 2.39 6.76
CA MET A 98 -0.81 2.02 8.05
C MET A 98 0.13 3.12 8.57
N LEU A 99 1.05 3.61 7.75
CA LEU A 99 2.02 4.63 8.13
C LEU A 99 1.36 5.96 8.48
N ILE A 100 0.33 6.38 7.73
CA ILE A 100 -0.48 7.55 8.09
C ILE A 100 -1.10 7.36 9.47
N GLY A 101 -1.63 6.17 9.77
CA GLY A 101 -2.17 5.84 11.09
C GLY A 101 -1.13 5.99 12.20
N SER A 102 0.06 5.39 12.00
CA SER A 102 1.18 5.48 12.95
C SER A 102 1.64 6.93 13.17
N LEU A 103 1.76 7.73 12.11
CA LEU A 103 2.19 9.13 12.22
C LEU A 103 1.17 10.02 12.92
N LYS A 104 -0.14 9.81 12.69
CA LYS A 104 -1.19 10.52 13.44
C LYS A 104 -1.10 10.24 14.94
N PHE A 105 -0.86 8.98 15.31
CA PHE A 105 -0.68 8.61 16.70
C PHE A 105 0.58 9.24 17.31
N LEU A 106 1.72 9.17 16.60
CA LEU A 106 2.99 9.75 17.06
C LEU A 106 2.90 11.27 17.20
N GLN A 107 2.31 11.97 16.22
CA GLN A 107 2.10 13.41 16.29
C GLN A 107 1.33 13.79 17.57
N LYS A 108 0.23 13.09 17.87
CA LYS A 108 -0.55 13.34 19.09
C LYS A 108 0.25 13.06 20.36
N SER A 109 1.08 12.02 20.38
CA SER A 109 1.95 11.73 21.54
C SER A 109 2.94 12.88 21.78
N LEU A 110 3.59 13.33 20.72
CA LEU A 110 4.54 14.44 20.77
C LEU A 110 3.87 15.75 21.21
N GLU A 111 2.64 16.02 20.77
CA GLU A 111 1.87 17.19 21.21
C GLU A 111 1.62 17.17 22.73
N VAL A 112 1.25 16.00 23.28
CA VAL A 112 1.03 15.85 24.73
C VAL A 112 2.32 16.02 25.52
N GLU A 113 3.42 15.41 25.07
CA GLU A 113 4.75 15.57 25.68
C GLU A 113 5.19 17.03 25.67
N TYR A 114 5.02 17.72 24.53
CA TYR A 114 5.35 19.12 24.38
C TYR A 114 4.58 19.99 25.38
N VAL A 115 3.25 19.84 25.46
CA VAL A 115 2.40 20.58 26.41
C VAL A 115 2.85 20.32 27.85
N ASN A 116 3.09 19.06 28.23
CA ASN A 116 3.47 18.69 29.59
C ASN A 116 4.89 19.15 29.96
N SER A 117 5.81 19.26 28.99
CA SER A 117 7.17 19.76 29.20
C SER A 117 7.25 21.29 29.30
N SER A 118 6.19 21.99 28.87
CA SER A 118 6.10 23.45 28.87
C SER A 118 5.36 24.04 30.09
N LEU A 119 4.95 23.18 31.03
CA LEU A 119 4.35 23.51 32.32
C LEU A 119 5.39 23.41 33.45
#